data_AF-A0A357WXD3-F1
#
_entry.id   AF-A0A357WXD3-F1
#
_cell.length_a   1.000
_cell.length_b   1.000
_cell.length_c   1.000
_cell.angle_alpha   90.00
_cell.angle_beta   90.00
_cell.angle_gamma   90.00
#
_symmetry.space_group_name_H-M   'P 1'
#
loop_
_entity.id
_entity.type
_entity.pdbx_description
1 polymer ?
#
loop_
_entity_poly.entity_id
_entity_poly.type
_entity_poly.pdbx_seq_one_letter_code
_entity_poly.pdbx_strand_id
1 'polypeptide(L)'
;MLVFEMDGSQCKPLYHIIGKRQKRQHHGNFNFFNQDESIVLKSKIFSSYKGTPVIRQGLSNGSSFSFANTIMLNSEASVKFGGIDTVKHEWGHNVQDTLIGTPKFIFHIAVPSMIGCAINPSDQIYFSLPWERSADYFGGVDSGYYLPGSDIGAFLYLLIP
;
A
#
# COMPACT_ATOMS: atom_id res chain seq x y z
N MET A 1 -9.97 -16.79 -0.35
CA MET A 1 -10.33 -17.10 1.05
C MET A 1 -11.22 -15.97 1.54
N LEU A 2 -12.52 -16.22 1.69
CA LEU A 2 -13.52 -15.21 2.09
C LEU A 2 -13.68 -15.29 3.61
N VAL A 3 -13.39 -14.19 4.30
CA VAL A 3 -13.62 -14.08 5.75
C VAL A 3 -15.08 -13.67 5.98
N PHE A 4 -15.80 -14.47 6.76
CA PHE A 4 -17.16 -14.18 7.22
C PHE A 4 -17.11 -13.69 8.67
N GLU A 5 -17.83 -12.62 8.98
CA GLU A 5 -18.13 -12.24 10.36
C GLU A 5 -19.54 -12.73 10.72
N MET A 6 -19.67 -13.43 11.84
CA MET A 6 -20.95 -13.98 12.33
C MET A 6 -21.45 -13.13 13.50
N ASP A 7 -22.40 -12.23 13.23
CA ASP A 7 -23.31 -11.70 14.24
C ASP A 7 -24.65 -12.46 14.10
N GLY A 8 -25.13 -12.98 15.23
CA GLY A 8 -26.15 -13.99 15.41
C GLY A 8 -27.59 -13.61 15.03
N SER A 9 -27.83 -12.83 13.97
CA SER A 9 -29.17 -12.73 13.39
C SER A 9 -29.16 -12.35 11.91
N GLN A 10 -29.28 -13.39 11.07
CA GLN A 10 -29.53 -13.40 9.62
C GLN A 10 -28.33 -13.12 8.70
N CYS A 11 -27.91 -14.17 7.97
CA CYS A 11 -27.02 -14.09 6.81
C CYS A 11 -27.58 -13.11 5.76
N LYS A 12 -26.98 -11.92 5.69
CA LYS A 12 -27.15 -11.02 4.55
C LYS A 12 -25.82 -10.93 3.81
N PRO A 13 -25.83 -11.15 2.49
CA PRO A 13 -24.61 -11.06 1.72
C PRO A 13 -24.07 -9.61 1.73
N LEU A 14 -22.75 -9.50 1.94
CA LEU A 14 -22.03 -8.25 2.24
C LEU A 14 -22.21 -7.16 1.16
N TYR A 15 -22.58 -7.53 -0.07
CA TYR A 15 -22.84 -6.58 -1.16
C TYR A 15 -23.95 -5.56 -0.82
N HIS A 16 -24.91 -5.93 0.06
CA HIS A 16 -26.04 -5.06 0.37
C HIS A 16 -25.72 -4.00 1.44
N ILE A 17 -24.72 -4.24 2.30
CA ILE A 17 -24.29 -3.29 3.34
C ILE A 17 -23.30 -2.27 2.77
N ILE A 18 -22.42 -2.70 1.85
CA ILE A 18 -21.47 -1.82 1.16
C ILE A 18 -22.22 -0.79 0.31
N GLY A 19 -23.25 -1.20 -0.45
CA GLY A 19 -24.00 -0.31 -1.34
C GLY A 19 -24.82 0.79 -0.65
N LYS A 20 -25.28 0.57 0.59
CA LYS A 20 -26.11 1.56 1.33
C LYS A 20 -25.31 2.50 2.22
N ARG A 21 -24.09 2.13 2.63
CA ARG A 21 -23.19 2.99 3.43
C ARG A 21 -22.30 3.87 2.54
N GLN A 22 -21.96 3.42 1.32
CA GLN A 22 -21.24 4.23 0.32
C GLN A 22 -22.03 5.47 -0.14
N LYS A 23 -23.36 5.37 -0.26
CA LYS A 23 -24.20 6.49 -0.73
C LYS A 23 -24.25 7.72 0.19
N ARG A 24 -23.73 7.65 1.42
CA ARG A 24 -23.80 8.76 2.38
C ARG A 24 -22.51 9.58 2.54
N GLN A 25 -21.43 9.24 1.84
CA GLN A 25 -20.19 10.04 1.89
C GLN A 25 -19.61 10.47 0.53
N HIS A 26 -20.17 10.02 -0.60
CA HIS A 26 -19.80 10.52 -1.91
C HIS A 26 -20.68 11.72 -2.33
N HIS A 27 -20.42 12.88 -1.74
CA HIS A 27 -20.73 14.17 -2.37
C HIS A 27 -19.45 14.69 -3.05
N GLY A 28 -18.97 13.93 -4.03
CA GLY A 28 -17.77 14.26 -4.81
C GLY A 28 -17.56 13.22 -5.91
N ASN A 29 -17.22 13.69 -7.11
CA ASN A 29 -16.91 12.85 -8.26
C ASN A 29 -15.70 11.95 -7.92
N PHE A 30 -15.95 10.65 -7.77
CA PHE A 30 -14.88 9.66 -7.60
C PHE A 30 -13.93 9.73 -8.81
N ASN A 31 -12.62 9.87 -8.56
CA ASN A 31 -11.61 9.93 -9.61
C ASN A 31 -10.60 8.78 -9.44
N PHE A 32 -10.71 7.76 -10.28
CA PHE A 32 -9.82 6.60 -10.24
C PHE A 32 -8.34 6.97 -10.47
N PHE A 33 -8.09 7.98 -11.29
CA PHE A 33 -6.76 8.47 -11.63
C PHE A 33 -6.35 9.70 -10.80
N ASN A 34 -6.92 9.86 -9.60
CA ASN A 34 -6.50 10.86 -8.64
C ASN A 34 -4.98 10.80 -8.39
N GLN A 35 -4.31 11.94 -8.40
CA GLN A 35 -2.87 12.05 -8.13
C GLN A 35 -2.54 12.73 -6.80
N ASP A 36 -3.56 13.12 -6.02
CA ASP A 36 -3.40 13.81 -4.73
C ASP A 36 -3.50 12.80 -3.58
N GLU A 37 -2.39 12.61 -2.86
CA GLU A 37 -2.30 11.73 -1.69
C GLU A 37 -3.25 12.19 -0.57
N SER A 38 -3.53 13.50 -0.48
CA SER A 38 -4.43 14.06 0.53
C SER A 38 -5.86 13.57 0.37
N ILE A 39 -6.31 13.32 -0.87
CA ILE A 39 -7.64 12.74 -1.14
C ILE A 39 -7.68 11.30 -0.64
N VAL A 40 -6.59 10.56 -0.82
CA VAL A 40 -6.45 9.18 -0.36
C VAL A 40 -6.51 9.13 1.16
N LEU A 41 -5.74 9.97 1.84
CA LEU A 41 -5.61 10.00 3.30
C LEU A 41 -6.85 10.53 4.02
N LYS A 42 -7.68 11.35 3.34
CA LYS A 42 -8.96 11.82 3.87
C LYS A 42 -10.10 10.80 3.66
N SER A 43 -9.87 9.75 2.88
CA SER A 43 -10.89 8.73 2.63
C SER A 43 -11.10 7.86 3.88
N LYS A 44 -12.34 7.42 4.11
CA LYS A 44 -12.67 6.60 5.30
C LYS A 44 -12.60 5.11 5.06
N ILE A 45 -12.82 4.67 3.83
CA ILE A 45 -12.98 3.24 3.48
C ILE A 45 -12.28 2.93 2.16
N PHE A 46 -12.54 3.73 1.14
CA PHE A 46 -12.06 3.46 -0.21
C PHE A 46 -11.71 4.76 -0.92
N SER A 47 -10.65 4.70 -1.71
CA SER A 47 -10.18 5.74 -2.62
C SER A 47 -9.35 5.11 -3.73
N SER A 48 -8.67 5.94 -4.49
CA SER A 48 -7.76 5.52 -5.56
C SER A 48 -6.62 6.51 -5.69
N TYR A 49 -5.49 6.01 -6.15
CA TYR A 49 -4.28 6.80 -6.37
C TYR A 49 -3.59 6.32 -7.64
N LYS A 50 -3.45 7.20 -8.64
CA LYS A 50 -2.79 6.94 -9.93
C LYS A 50 -3.26 5.65 -10.62
N GLY A 51 -4.56 5.36 -10.58
CA GLY A 51 -5.13 4.16 -11.19
C GLY A 51 -5.02 2.89 -10.35
N THR A 52 -4.62 3.01 -9.08
CA THR A 52 -4.55 1.92 -8.12
C THR A 52 -5.69 2.06 -7.09
N PRO A 53 -6.50 1.01 -6.84
CA PRO A 53 -7.48 1.03 -5.76
C PRO A 53 -6.77 1.11 -4.39
N VAL A 54 -7.35 1.91 -3.50
CA VAL A 54 -6.87 2.06 -2.12
C VAL A 54 -7.98 1.70 -1.16
N ILE A 55 -7.72 0.75 -0.26
CA ILE A 55 -8.63 0.33 0.80
C ILE A 55 -8.06 0.81 2.13
N ARG A 56 -8.86 1.52 2.91
CA ARG A 56 -8.52 1.94 4.27
C ARG A 56 -8.80 0.78 5.22
N GLN A 57 -7.76 0.20 5.78
CA GLN A 57 -7.82 -0.97 6.64
C GLN A 57 -7.59 -0.59 8.10
N GLY A 58 -8.47 -1.06 8.99
CA GLY A 58 -8.56 -0.63 10.39
C GLY A 58 -7.80 -1.52 11.39
N LEU A 59 -6.73 -2.18 10.97
CA LEU A 59 -5.91 -2.95 11.89
C LEU A 59 -5.13 -1.97 12.78
N SER A 60 -5.49 -1.92 14.06
CA SER A 60 -4.76 -1.15 15.08
C SER A 60 -3.29 -1.59 15.09
N ASN A 61 -2.37 -0.64 14.94
CA ASN A 61 -0.92 -0.86 14.75
C ASN A 61 -0.51 -1.66 13.50
N GLY A 62 -1.41 -1.86 12.52
CA GLY A 62 -1.06 -2.51 11.25
C GLY A 62 -0.16 -1.61 10.38
N SER A 63 0.77 -2.17 9.64
CA SER A 63 1.47 -1.40 8.59
C SER A 63 0.54 -1.20 7.38
N SER A 64 0.82 -0.17 6.59
CA SER A 64 0.32 -0.14 5.22
C SER A 64 1.10 -1.16 4.38
N PHE A 65 0.48 -1.69 3.34
CA PHE A 65 1.14 -2.59 2.40
C PHE A 65 0.39 -2.61 1.08
N SER A 66 1.04 -3.13 0.04
CA SER A 66 0.44 -3.28 -1.29
C SER A 66 0.49 -4.74 -1.72
N PHE A 67 -0.62 -5.20 -2.28
CA PHE A 67 -0.79 -6.59 -2.71
C PHE A 67 -1.84 -6.69 -3.81
N ALA A 68 -1.56 -7.50 -4.84
CA ALA A 68 -2.46 -7.78 -5.95
C ALA A 68 -3.00 -6.48 -6.60
N ASN A 69 -2.07 -5.58 -6.91
CA ASN A 69 -2.32 -4.25 -7.45
C ASN A 69 -3.33 -3.40 -6.64
N THR A 70 -3.34 -3.56 -5.31
CA THR A 70 -4.20 -2.80 -4.41
C THR A 70 -3.37 -2.30 -3.22
N ILE A 71 -3.57 -1.03 -2.85
CA ILE A 71 -2.97 -0.46 -1.64
C ILE A 71 -3.91 -0.71 -0.46
N MET A 72 -3.40 -1.38 0.56
CA MET A 72 -4.05 -1.59 1.85
C MET A 72 -3.46 -0.57 2.84
N LEU A 73 -4.07 0.61 2.90
CA LEU A 73 -3.57 1.75 3.65
C LEU A 73 -4.15 1.76 5.07
N ASN A 74 -3.30 1.88 6.10
CA ASN A 74 -3.76 1.96 7.49
C ASN A 74 -4.75 3.14 7.67
N SER A 75 -5.88 2.91 8.36
CA SER A 75 -6.90 3.92 8.68
C SER A 75 -6.39 5.11 9.51
N GLU A 76 -5.29 4.92 10.25
CA GLU A 76 -4.61 5.94 11.05
C GLU A 76 -3.60 6.76 10.23
N ALA A 77 -3.23 6.31 9.03
CA ALA A 77 -2.34 7.08 8.15
C ALA A 77 -3.02 8.40 7.78
N SER A 78 -2.36 9.52 8.05
CA SER A 78 -2.93 10.86 7.88
C SER A 78 -2.05 11.73 6.99
N VAL A 79 -2.56 12.88 6.54
CA VAL A 79 -1.76 13.89 5.80
C VAL A 79 -0.57 14.39 6.64
N LYS A 80 -0.67 14.29 7.97
CA LYS A 80 0.41 14.57 8.91
C LYS A 80 1.20 13.29 9.21
N PHE A 81 2.41 13.42 9.74
CA PHE A 81 3.24 12.30 10.20
C PHE A 81 3.67 11.32 9.08
N GLY A 82 4.02 11.85 7.90
CA GLY A 82 4.61 11.03 6.82
C GLY A 82 3.61 10.21 5.99
N GLY A 83 2.30 10.33 6.22
CA GLY A 83 1.33 9.52 5.45
C GLY A 83 1.30 9.82 3.94
N ILE A 84 1.75 10.99 3.50
CA ILE A 84 1.97 11.28 2.06
C ILE A 84 3.03 10.33 1.51
N ASP A 85 4.16 10.21 2.19
CA ASP A 85 5.26 9.34 1.77
C ASP A 85 4.84 7.87 1.86
N THR A 86 4.05 7.49 2.86
CA THR A 86 3.43 6.15 2.91
C THR A 86 2.59 5.87 1.67
N VAL A 87 1.69 6.76 1.25
CA VAL A 87 0.87 6.53 0.04
C VAL A 87 1.73 6.37 -1.21
N LYS A 88 2.77 7.20 -1.34
CA LYS A 88 3.71 7.14 -2.47
C LYS A 88 4.53 5.86 -2.46
N HIS A 89 5.08 5.48 -1.31
CA HIS A 89 5.85 4.25 -1.11
C HIS A 89 5.03 3.01 -1.48
N GLU A 90 3.80 2.93 -0.96
CA GLU A 90 2.88 1.83 -1.29
C GLU A 90 2.53 1.80 -2.78
N TRP A 91 2.34 2.96 -3.40
CA TRP A 91 2.17 3.01 -4.84
C TRP A 91 3.41 2.52 -5.61
N GLY A 92 4.61 2.74 -5.07
CA GLY A 92 5.84 2.16 -5.59
C GLY A 92 5.86 0.63 -5.54
N HIS A 93 5.37 0.03 -4.44
CA HIS A 93 5.14 -1.42 -4.38
C HIS A 93 4.12 -1.91 -5.41
N ASN A 94 3.05 -1.16 -5.65
CA ASN A 94 2.10 -1.48 -6.71
C ASN A 94 2.76 -1.44 -8.11
N VAL A 95 3.67 -0.51 -8.38
CA VAL A 95 4.45 -0.49 -9.63
C VAL A 95 5.31 -1.74 -9.74
N GLN A 96 5.99 -2.17 -8.66
CA GLN A 96 6.74 -3.43 -8.66
C GLN A 96 5.83 -4.62 -8.99
N ASP A 97 4.67 -4.76 -8.33
CA ASP A 97 3.69 -5.83 -8.58
C ASP A 97 3.27 -5.88 -10.06
N THR A 98 2.98 -4.70 -10.64
CA THR A 98 2.64 -4.58 -12.06
C THR A 98 3.80 -4.98 -12.98
N LEU A 99 5.04 -4.64 -12.64
CA LEU A 99 6.22 -4.88 -13.48
C LEU A 99 6.66 -6.35 -13.49
N ILE A 100 6.73 -7.00 -12.33
CA ILE A 100 7.25 -8.38 -12.20
C ILE A 100 6.16 -9.44 -12.09
N GLY A 101 4.91 -9.00 -11.91
CA GLY A 101 3.74 -9.86 -11.73
C GLY A 101 3.58 -10.37 -10.30
N THR A 102 2.32 -10.53 -9.88
CA THR A 102 1.95 -10.84 -8.49
C THR A 102 2.63 -12.06 -7.89
N PRO A 103 2.80 -13.20 -8.57
CA PRO A 103 3.53 -14.33 -7.99
C PRO A 103 4.98 -13.97 -7.62
N LYS A 104 5.71 -13.29 -8.52
CA LYS A 104 7.09 -12.89 -8.26
C LYS A 104 7.16 -11.82 -7.20
N PHE A 105 6.26 -10.84 -7.25
CA PHE A 105 6.13 -9.78 -6.26
C PHE A 105 5.95 -10.35 -4.85
N ILE A 106 5.11 -11.36 -4.67
CA ILE A 106 4.92 -11.99 -3.36
C ILE A 106 6.25 -12.52 -2.81
N PHE A 107 6.98 -13.31 -3.62
CA PHE A 107 8.19 -13.99 -3.15
C PHE A 107 9.43 -13.09 -3.07
N HIS A 108 9.54 -12.08 -3.91
CA HIS A 108 10.74 -11.24 -4.03
C HIS A 108 10.59 -9.86 -3.37
N ILE A 109 9.36 -9.37 -3.20
CA ILE A 109 9.11 -8.04 -2.64
C ILE A 109 8.36 -8.18 -1.32
N ALA A 110 7.12 -8.67 -1.33
CA ALA A 110 6.24 -8.63 -0.16
C ALA A 110 6.79 -9.46 1.01
N VAL A 111 7.20 -10.71 0.77
CA VAL A 111 7.76 -11.58 1.83
C VAL A 111 9.07 -11.01 2.39
N PRO A 112 10.05 -10.60 1.58
CA PRO A 112 11.25 -9.94 2.08
C PRO A 112 10.99 -8.63 2.84
N SER A 113 10.01 -7.82 2.40
CA SER A 113 9.60 -6.59 3.10
C SER A 113 9.09 -6.90 4.50
N MET A 114 8.20 -7.89 4.62
CA MET A 114 7.69 -8.35 5.92
C MET A 114 8.79 -8.91 6.83
N ILE A 115 9.72 -9.69 6.28
CA ILE A 115 10.86 -10.22 7.04
C ILE A 115 11.76 -9.06 7.51
N GLY A 116 12.07 -8.12 6.62
CA GLY A 116 12.85 -6.91 6.92
C GLY A 116 12.22 -6.10 8.05
N CYS A 117 10.89 -5.90 7.99
CA CYS A 117 10.15 -5.21 9.04
C CYS A 117 10.19 -6.00 10.36
N ALA A 118 10.10 -7.33 10.32
CA ALA A 118 10.08 -8.16 11.52
C ALA A 118 11.42 -8.24 12.25
N ILE A 119 12.55 -8.24 11.50
CA ILE A 119 13.90 -8.22 12.10
C ILE A 119 14.31 -6.81 12.56
N ASN A 120 13.56 -5.78 12.15
CA ASN A 120 13.68 -4.39 12.58
C ASN A 120 15.13 -3.85 12.57
N PRO A 121 15.80 -3.82 11.39
CA PRO A 121 17.11 -3.22 11.28
C PRO A 121 17.00 -1.70 11.42
N SER A 122 18.13 -0.97 11.38
CA SER A 122 18.05 0.48 11.32
C SER A 122 17.32 0.94 10.05
N ASP A 123 16.62 2.08 10.12
CA ASP A 123 15.90 2.65 8.97
C ASP A 123 16.80 2.79 7.74
N GLN A 124 18.04 3.25 7.92
CA GLN A 124 19.01 3.33 6.83
C GLN A 124 19.22 1.99 6.13
N ILE A 125 19.31 0.88 6.88
CA ILE A 125 19.45 -0.44 6.28
C ILE A 125 18.12 -0.86 5.65
N TYR A 126 17.01 -0.73 6.37
CA TYR A 126 15.67 -1.13 5.90
C TYR A 126 15.32 -0.49 4.56
N PHE A 127 15.33 0.84 4.48
CA PHE A 127 14.97 1.60 3.28
C PHE A 127 16.02 1.49 2.16
N SER A 128 17.18 0.89 2.43
CA SER A 128 18.19 0.56 1.41
C SER A 128 18.05 -0.83 0.84
N LEU A 129 17.16 -1.68 1.38
CA LEU A 129 16.91 -3.00 0.84
C LEU A 129 16.29 -2.88 -0.56
N PRO A 130 16.60 -3.80 -1.50
CA PRO A 130 16.17 -3.69 -2.89
C PRO A 130 14.66 -3.45 -3.08
N TRP A 131 13.84 -4.13 -2.28
CA TRP A 131 12.38 -4.06 -2.33
C TRP A 131 11.83 -2.74 -1.77
N GLU A 132 12.40 -2.18 -0.71
CA GLU A 132 12.01 -0.88 -0.15
C GLU A 132 12.53 0.28 -1.01
N ARG A 133 13.81 0.20 -1.41
CA ARG A 133 14.51 1.28 -2.12
C ARG A 133 13.89 1.57 -3.48
N SER A 134 13.53 0.51 -4.22
CA SER A 134 12.87 0.69 -5.52
C SER A 134 11.40 1.10 -5.38
N ALA A 135 10.72 0.74 -4.29
CA ALA A 135 9.38 1.24 -3.99
C ALA A 135 9.42 2.75 -3.73
N ASP A 136 10.34 3.24 -2.90
CA ASP A 136 10.55 4.68 -2.70
C ASP A 136 10.84 5.40 -4.02
N TYR A 137 11.73 4.84 -4.84
CA TYR A 137 12.06 5.43 -6.14
C TYR A 137 10.85 5.54 -7.05
N PHE A 138 10.08 4.47 -7.23
CA PHE A 138 8.86 4.52 -8.05
C PHE A 138 7.81 5.44 -7.45
N GLY A 139 7.68 5.48 -6.12
CA GLY A 139 6.80 6.38 -5.39
C GLY A 139 7.18 7.86 -5.50
N GLY A 140 8.44 8.17 -5.81
CA GLY A 140 8.99 9.51 -5.71
C GLY A 140 9.15 9.95 -4.24
N VAL A 141 9.51 9.01 -3.37
CA VAL A 141 9.88 9.22 -1.97
C VAL A 141 11.40 9.31 -1.85
N ASP A 142 11.87 10.21 -1.01
CA ASP A 142 13.27 10.29 -0.60
C ASP A 142 13.33 10.29 0.93
N SER A 143 13.66 9.14 1.50
CA SER A 143 13.85 8.98 2.95
C SER A 143 15.06 9.77 3.46
N GLY A 144 16.00 10.16 2.58
CA GLY A 144 17.13 11.01 2.93
C GLY A 144 18.32 10.30 3.60
N TYR A 145 18.27 8.97 3.76
CA TYR A 145 19.31 8.21 4.48
C TYR A 145 19.62 6.83 3.87
N TYR A 146 19.70 6.73 2.55
CA TYR A 146 20.07 5.49 1.85
C TYR A 146 21.56 5.15 1.94
N LEU A 147 21.88 3.85 1.90
CA LEU A 147 23.24 3.36 1.71
C LEU A 147 23.72 3.66 0.29
N PRO A 148 24.98 4.10 0.09
CA PRO A 148 25.52 4.36 -1.25
C PRO A 148 25.41 3.13 -2.17
N GLY A 149 24.90 3.32 -3.39
CA GLY A 149 24.75 2.27 -4.40
C GLY A 149 23.56 1.32 -4.20
N SER A 150 22.74 1.53 -3.17
CA SER A 150 21.52 0.73 -2.93
C SER A 150 20.49 0.80 -4.06
N ASP A 151 20.44 1.93 -4.77
CA ASP A 151 19.59 2.16 -5.94
C ASP A 151 19.92 1.22 -7.10
N ILE A 152 21.20 1.07 -7.45
CA ILE A 152 21.64 0.16 -8.51
C ILE A 152 21.25 -1.28 -8.17
N GLY A 153 21.51 -1.71 -6.93
CA GLY A 153 21.13 -3.02 -6.43
C GLY A 153 19.62 -3.25 -6.47
N ALA A 154 18.83 -2.23 -6.12
CA ALA A 154 17.37 -2.28 -6.15
C ALA A 154 16.80 -2.55 -7.54
N PHE A 155 17.32 -1.89 -8.58
CA PHE A 155 16.84 -2.11 -9.95
C PHE A 155 17.32 -3.44 -10.54
N LEU A 156 18.56 -3.84 -10.27
CA LEU A 156 19.06 -5.15 -10.70
C LEU A 156 18.24 -6.29 -10.09
N TYR A 157 17.78 -6.13 -8.85
CA TYR A 157 16.97 -7.12 -8.16
C TYR A 157 15.63 -7.39 -8.87
N LEU A 158 15.00 -6.36 -9.48
CA LEU A 158 13.76 -6.52 -10.24
C LEU A 158 13.93 -7.32 -11.55
N LEU A 159 15.16 -7.50 -12.01
CA LEU A 159 15.49 -8.27 -13.22
C LEU A 159 15.81 -9.73 -12.91
N ILE A 160 15.90 -10.11 -11.63
CA ILE A 160 16.14 -11.49 -11.23
C ILE A 160 14.90 -12.34 -11.62
N PRO A 161 15.11 -13.47 -12.33
CA PRO A 161 14.02 -14.27 -12.89
C PRO A 161 13.11 -14.91 -11.84
#